data_AF-A0A7C7HQX7-F1
#
_entry.id   AF-A0A7C7HQX7-F1
#
_cell.length_a   1.000
_cell.length_b   1.000
_cell.length_c   1.000
_cell.angle_alpha   90.00
_cell.angle_beta   90.00
_cell.angle_gamma   90.00
#
_symmetry.space_group_name_H-M   'P 1'
#
loop_
_entity.id
_entity.type
_entity.pdbx_description
1 polymer ?
#
loop_
_entity_poly.entity_id
_entity_poly.type
_entity_poly.pdbx_seq_one_letter_code
_entity_poly.pdbx_strand_id
1 'polypeptide(L)'
;MAAVAELLRSHMPADQRDWLDLAQTLGQGKLRERAARMDEENRFPFENYDDLRQSGLLGLTVPKEYGGGGVDSVTYVGVLTEITQGCTSTGLTFNMHCAIIDFLSQIASPNQKKKYFHEVVDEGAVLASITSEPASSFRDVFRVKTQIVQDDDGYRLNGTKAWCSLSTAARYYFTWSRLPVKCDGSLRPTRHRDTG
;
A
#
# COMPACT_ATOMS: atom_id res chain seq x y z
N MET A 1 -16.95 17.62 12.53
CA MET A 1 -15.87 17.39 11.53
C MET A 1 -14.95 18.61 11.40
N ALA A 2 -15.46 19.84 11.24
CA ALA A 2 -14.64 21.06 11.19
C ALA A 2 -13.62 21.20 12.35
N ALA A 3 -14.05 20.93 13.59
CA ALA A 3 -13.17 20.98 14.76
C ALA A 3 -11.99 19.98 14.71
N VAL A 4 -12.16 18.82 14.07
CA VAL A 4 -11.08 17.82 13.94
C VAL A 4 -10.08 18.25 12.87
N ALA A 5 -10.55 18.79 11.74
CA ALA A 5 -9.68 19.34 10.69
C ALA A 5 -8.88 20.54 11.20
N GLU A 6 -9.51 21.43 11.97
CA GLU A 6 -8.85 22.58 12.59
C GLU A 6 -7.81 22.17 13.65
N LEU A 7 -8.12 21.14 14.45
CA LEU A 7 -7.19 20.55 15.40
C LEU A 7 -5.98 19.90 14.71
N LEU A 8 -6.19 19.13 13.65
CA LEU A 8 -5.08 18.52 12.89
C LEU A 8 -4.21 19.60 12.24
N ARG A 9 -4.83 20.62 11.64
CA ARG A 9 -4.11 21.74 11.01
C ARG A 9 -3.26 22.53 12.00
N SER A 10 -3.72 22.72 13.25
CA SER A 10 -2.95 23.46 14.26
C SER A 10 -1.69 22.72 14.75
N HIS A 11 -1.67 21.39 14.61
CA HIS A 11 -0.52 20.54 14.97
C HIS A 11 0.32 20.11 13.77
N MET A 12 -0.04 20.55 12.56
CA MET A 12 0.65 20.20 11.32
C MET A 12 1.86 21.12 11.06
N PRO A 13 3.03 20.57 10.69
CA PRO A 13 4.17 21.36 10.23
C PRO A 13 3.78 22.27 9.08
N ALA A 14 4.25 23.52 9.11
CA ALA A 14 3.85 24.52 8.11
C ALA A 14 4.23 24.10 6.67
N ASP A 15 5.37 23.42 6.51
CA ASP A 15 5.88 22.89 5.23
C ASP A 15 5.09 21.68 4.71
N GLN A 16 4.13 21.17 5.47
CA GLN A 16 3.32 20.00 5.10
C GLN A 16 1.83 20.33 4.86
N ARG A 17 1.42 21.59 5.08
CA ARG A 17 0.01 22.02 4.93
C ARG A 17 -0.51 21.95 3.50
N ASP A 18 0.37 22.12 2.52
CA ASP A 18 0.01 22.05 1.10
C ASP A 18 -0.53 20.66 0.73
N TRP A 19 -0.06 19.59 1.40
CA TRP A 19 -0.60 18.24 1.22
C TRP A 19 -2.06 18.15 1.65
N LEU A 20 -2.42 18.81 2.75
CA LEU A 20 -3.79 18.85 3.25
C LEU A 20 -4.70 19.62 2.28
N ASP A 21 -4.25 20.78 1.78
CA ASP A 21 -5.02 21.59 0.85
C ASP A 21 -5.28 20.85 -0.48
N LEU A 22 -4.26 20.12 -0.96
CA LEU A 22 -4.37 19.27 -2.14
C LEU A 22 -5.37 18.13 -1.92
N ALA A 23 -5.28 17.43 -0.78
CA ALA A 23 -6.19 16.35 -0.42
C ALA A 23 -7.64 16.84 -0.27
N GLN A 24 -7.83 18.02 0.34
CA GLN A 24 -9.14 18.67 0.48
C GLN A 24 -9.74 19.01 -0.89
N THR A 25 -8.92 19.57 -1.79
CA THR A 25 -9.36 19.94 -3.14
C THR A 25 -9.85 18.72 -3.92
N LEU A 26 -9.06 17.63 -3.92
CA LEU A 26 -9.44 16.39 -4.59
C LEU A 26 -10.64 15.72 -3.92
N GLY A 27 -10.62 15.63 -2.58
CA GLY A 27 -11.65 15.02 -1.75
C GLY A 27 -13.02 15.68 -1.93
N GLN A 28 -13.08 17.01 -1.86
CA GLN A 28 -14.35 17.76 -1.97
C GLN A 28 -14.82 17.92 -3.43
N GLY A 29 -13.92 17.76 -4.41
CA GLY A 29 -14.23 17.80 -5.83
C GLY A 29 -14.39 16.40 -6.44
N LYS A 30 -13.50 16.09 -7.39
CA LYS A 30 -13.57 14.92 -8.28
C LYS A 30 -13.80 13.58 -7.55
N LEU A 31 -13.17 13.37 -6.39
CA LEU A 31 -13.31 12.11 -5.65
C LEU A 31 -14.75 11.90 -5.16
N ARG A 32 -15.36 12.95 -4.60
CA ARG A 32 -16.75 12.94 -4.14
C ARG A 32 -17.75 12.77 -5.27
N GLU A 33 -17.53 13.46 -6.39
CA GLU A 33 -18.42 13.39 -7.56
C GLU A 33 -18.54 11.98 -8.14
N ARG A 34 -17.46 11.19 -8.07
CA ARG A 34 -17.42 9.83 -8.62
C ARG A 34 -17.83 8.74 -7.63
N ALA A 35 -17.84 9.04 -6.32
CA ALA A 35 -17.92 8.03 -5.26
C ALA A 35 -19.16 7.13 -5.37
N ALA A 36 -20.36 7.71 -5.51
CA ALA A 36 -21.61 6.94 -5.57
C ALA A 36 -21.67 6.01 -6.78
N ARG A 37 -21.26 6.51 -7.95
CA ARG A 37 -21.21 5.71 -9.18
C ARG A 37 -20.21 4.56 -9.09
N MET A 38 -19.03 4.81 -8.51
CA MET A 38 -18.01 3.77 -8.33
C MET A 38 -18.47 2.64 -7.40
N ASP A 39 -19.22 2.99 -6.36
CA ASP A 39 -19.82 2.03 -5.43
C ASP A 39 -20.89 1.18 -6.14
N GLU A 40 -21.81 1.82 -6.86
CA GLU A 40 -22.86 1.15 -7.63
C GLU A 40 -22.29 0.20 -8.70
N GLU A 41 -21.22 0.62 -9.39
CA GLU A 41 -20.54 -0.17 -10.43
C GLU A 41 -19.60 -1.26 -9.87
N ASN A 42 -19.37 -1.30 -8.55
CA ASN A 42 -18.46 -2.22 -7.86
C ASN A 42 -17.09 -2.36 -8.55
N ARG A 43 -16.49 -1.22 -8.89
CA ARG A 43 -15.22 -1.16 -9.63
C ARG A 43 -14.13 -0.45 -8.86
N PHE A 44 -12.89 -0.77 -9.19
CA PHE A 44 -11.74 -0.07 -8.63
C PHE A 44 -11.72 1.40 -9.11
N PRO A 45 -11.39 2.38 -8.23
CA PRO A 45 -11.45 3.80 -8.55
C PRO A 45 -10.21 4.27 -9.33
N PHE A 46 -9.98 3.74 -10.53
CA PHE A 46 -8.80 4.04 -11.35
C PHE A 46 -8.63 5.54 -11.63
N GLU A 47 -9.71 6.25 -11.95
CA GLU A 47 -9.69 7.68 -12.23
C GLU A 47 -9.26 8.51 -11.01
N ASN A 48 -9.60 8.03 -9.80
CA ASN A 48 -9.14 8.68 -8.57
C ASN A 48 -7.64 8.44 -8.38
N TYR A 49 -7.15 7.23 -8.68
CA TYR A 49 -5.72 6.92 -8.62
C TYR A 49 -4.90 7.70 -9.65
N ASP A 50 -5.48 8.03 -10.80
CA ASP A 50 -4.84 8.92 -11.77
C ASP A 50 -4.71 10.35 -11.24
N ASP A 51 -5.76 10.88 -10.58
CA ASP A 51 -5.68 12.18 -9.91
C ASP A 51 -4.67 12.15 -8.73
N LEU A 52 -4.59 11.05 -7.97
CA LEU A 52 -3.59 10.88 -6.89
C LEU A 52 -2.15 10.80 -7.44
N ARG A 53 -1.96 10.18 -8.61
CA ARG A 53 -0.67 10.11 -9.30
C ARG A 53 -0.23 11.47 -9.81
N GLN A 54 -1.11 12.18 -10.52
CA GLN A 54 -0.82 13.50 -11.08
C GLN A 54 -0.53 14.54 -10.00
N SER A 55 -1.14 14.39 -8.83
CA SER A 55 -0.95 15.30 -7.70
C SER A 55 0.28 14.97 -6.84
N GLY A 56 0.92 13.82 -7.05
CA GLY A 56 2.05 13.37 -6.24
C GLY A 56 1.67 12.76 -4.89
N LEU A 57 0.37 12.66 -4.55
CA LEU A 57 -0.10 12.12 -3.28
C LEU A 57 0.28 10.66 -3.04
N LEU A 58 0.54 9.87 -4.09
CA LEU A 58 1.06 8.50 -3.92
C LEU A 58 2.45 8.48 -3.23
N GLY A 59 3.24 9.56 -3.38
CA GLY A 59 4.52 9.74 -2.71
C GLY A 59 4.44 10.29 -1.29
N LEU A 60 3.24 10.47 -0.71
CA LEU A 60 3.05 11.19 0.56
C LEU A 60 3.94 10.68 1.70
N THR A 61 3.98 9.37 1.92
CA THR A 61 4.76 8.74 3.01
C THR A 61 6.13 8.23 2.55
N VAL A 62 6.49 8.42 1.27
CA VAL A 62 7.84 8.09 0.79
C VAL A 62 8.83 9.04 1.47
N PRO A 63 9.96 8.56 2.02
CA PRO A 63 10.91 9.43 2.71
C PRO A 63 11.45 10.54 1.79
N LYS A 64 11.71 11.73 2.36
CA LYS A 64 12.20 12.92 1.62
C LYS A 64 13.49 12.64 0.84
N GLU A 65 14.37 11.76 1.33
CA GLU A 65 15.61 11.38 0.65
C GLU A 65 15.41 10.65 -0.70
N TYR A 66 14.20 10.12 -0.95
CA TYR A 66 13.80 9.52 -2.23
C TYR A 66 12.87 10.41 -3.04
N GLY A 67 12.70 11.70 -2.67
CA GLY A 67 11.84 12.66 -3.37
C GLY A 67 10.37 12.64 -2.97
N GLY A 68 10.01 11.89 -1.91
CA GLY A 68 8.64 11.84 -1.38
C GLY A 68 8.30 12.96 -0.41
N GLY A 69 7.07 12.93 0.10
CA GLY A 69 6.59 13.91 1.08
C GLY A 69 7.23 13.77 2.46
N GLY A 70 7.55 12.53 2.86
CA GLY A 70 8.10 12.19 4.18
C GLY A 70 7.31 12.82 5.32
N VAL A 71 5.98 12.82 5.19
CA VAL A 71 5.09 13.52 6.10
C VAL A 71 5.01 12.84 7.46
N ASP A 72 4.68 13.61 8.48
CA ASP A 72 4.44 13.07 9.82
C ASP A 72 3.05 12.41 9.94
N SER A 73 2.82 11.72 11.05
CA SER A 73 1.54 11.02 11.29
C SER A 73 0.34 11.97 11.35
N VAL A 74 0.53 13.22 11.79
CA VAL A 74 -0.56 14.22 11.87
C VAL A 74 -0.99 14.63 10.47
N THR A 75 -0.04 14.96 9.60
CA THR A 75 -0.28 15.28 8.20
C THR A 75 -0.88 14.09 7.46
N TYR A 76 -0.32 12.90 7.66
CA TYR A 76 -0.83 11.67 7.06
C TYR A 76 -2.32 11.46 7.39
N VAL A 77 -2.70 11.55 8.68
CA VAL A 77 -4.09 11.38 9.10
C VAL A 77 -4.99 12.49 8.55
N GLY A 78 -4.51 13.73 8.47
CA GLY A 78 -5.24 14.84 7.86
C GLY A 78 -5.55 14.59 6.38
N VAL A 79 -4.53 14.27 5.59
CA VAL A 79 -4.66 13.95 4.16
C VAL A 79 -5.59 12.75 3.95
N LEU A 80 -5.40 11.67 4.70
CA LEU A 80 -6.23 10.49 4.63
C LEU A 80 -7.70 10.82 4.94
N THR A 81 -7.96 11.68 5.92
CA THR A 81 -9.31 12.09 6.30
C THR A 81 -10.01 12.83 5.16
N GLU A 82 -9.33 13.76 4.50
CA GLU A 82 -9.91 14.52 3.37
C GLU A 82 -10.19 13.62 2.16
N ILE A 83 -9.27 12.71 1.81
CA ILE A 83 -9.49 11.73 0.73
C ILE A 83 -10.69 10.83 1.06
N THR A 84 -10.77 10.35 2.31
CA THR A 84 -11.83 9.44 2.79
C THR A 84 -13.21 10.12 2.80
N GLN A 85 -13.27 11.41 3.13
CA GLN A 85 -14.50 12.22 3.07
C GLN A 85 -15.02 12.44 1.64
N GLY A 86 -14.14 12.32 0.63
CA GLY A 86 -14.50 12.33 -0.77
C GLY A 86 -14.99 10.95 -1.23
N CYS A 87 -14.14 9.94 -1.08
CA CYS A 87 -14.46 8.57 -1.48
C CYS A 87 -13.81 7.56 -0.52
N THR A 88 -14.63 6.87 0.28
CA THR A 88 -14.13 5.92 1.30
C THR A 88 -13.33 4.76 0.70
N SER A 89 -13.71 4.25 -0.47
CA SER A 89 -12.95 3.20 -1.17
C SER A 89 -11.55 3.67 -1.56
N THR A 90 -11.43 4.92 -2.02
CA THR A 90 -10.14 5.55 -2.33
C THR A 90 -9.33 5.78 -1.05
N GLY A 91 -9.95 6.29 0.01
CA GLY A 91 -9.29 6.50 1.30
C GLY A 91 -8.71 5.21 1.89
N LEU A 92 -9.50 4.11 1.90
CA LEU A 92 -9.06 2.80 2.39
C LEU A 92 -7.84 2.29 1.61
N THR A 93 -7.92 2.32 0.29
CA THR A 93 -6.86 1.79 -0.58
C THR A 93 -5.61 2.69 -0.57
N PHE A 94 -5.78 4.01 -0.48
CA PHE A 94 -4.69 4.97 -0.27
C PHE A 94 -3.97 4.73 1.06
N ASN A 95 -4.71 4.54 2.16
CA ASN A 95 -4.14 4.17 3.46
C ASN A 95 -3.28 2.90 3.37
N MET A 96 -3.76 1.86 2.69
CA MET A 96 -3.01 0.60 2.55
C MET A 96 -1.72 0.79 1.76
N HIS A 97 -1.73 1.64 0.73
CA HIS A 97 -0.55 2.01 -0.04
C HIS A 97 0.48 2.78 0.82
N CYS A 98 0.04 3.81 1.53
CA CYS A 98 0.91 4.60 2.39
C CYS A 98 1.51 3.77 3.54
N ALA A 99 0.72 2.88 4.15
CA ALA A 99 1.16 2.01 5.22
C ALA A 99 2.23 1.02 4.75
N ILE A 100 2.12 0.45 3.54
CA ILE A 100 3.15 -0.46 3.03
C ILE A 100 4.44 0.29 2.66
N ILE A 101 4.35 1.53 2.17
CA ILE A 101 5.53 2.38 1.95
C ILE A 101 6.27 2.63 3.27
N ASP A 102 5.55 3.03 4.32
CA ASP A 102 6.13 3.28 5.65
C ASP A 102 6.78 2.01 6.22
N PHE A 103 6.13 0.86 6.07
CA PHE A 103 6.70 -0.42 6.48
C PHE A 103 7.99 -0.78 5.70
N LEU A 104 7.98 -0.62 4.37
CA LEU A 104 9.17 -0.87 3.54
C LEU A 104 10.31 0.11 3.87
N SER A 105 10.01 1.33 4.32
CA SER A 105 11.03 2.29 4.76
C SER A 105 11.85 1.77 5.93
N GLN A 106 11.29 0.85 6.73
CA GLN A 106 11.92 0.27 7.90
C GLN A 106 12.65 -1.04 7.56
N ILE A 107 12.06 -1.90 6.71
CA ILE A 107 12.54 -3.28 6.54
C ILE A 107 13.24 -3.57 5.21
N ALA A 108 13.06 -2.74 4.17
CA ALA A 108 13.60 -3.05 2.85
C ALA A 108 15.12 -2.79 2.80
N SER A 109 15.82 -3.50 1.91
CA SER A 109 17.23 -3.21 1.62
C SER A 109 17.39 -1.84 0.94
N PRO A 110 18.59 -1.21 1.01
CA PRO A 110 18.84 0.08 0.33
C PRO A 110 18.50 0.05 -1.18
N ASN A 111 18.83 -1.04 -1.88
CA ASN A 111 18.52 -1.20 -3.30
C ASN A 111 17.01 -1.29 -3.57
N GLN A 112 16.26 -1.97 -2.69
CA GLN A 112 14.80 -2.05 -2.79
C GLN A 112 14.14 -0.69 -2.50
N LYS A 113 14.58 0.02 -1.45
CA LYS A 113 14.09 1.37 -1.14
C LYS A 113 14.28 2.29 -2.33
N LYS A 114 15.52 2.36 -2.86
CA LYS A 114 15.83 3.16 -4.04
C LYS A 114 14.91 2.81 -5.21
N LYS A 115 14.80 1.53 -5.58
CA LYS A 115 13.95 1.12 -6.69
C LYS A 115 12.47 1.49 -6.47
N TYR A 116 11.87 1.00 -5.40
CA TYR A 116 10.43 1.11 -5.21
C TYR A 116 9.98 2.53 -4.93
N PHE A 117 10.75 3.31 -4.18
CA PHE A 117 10.37 4.68 -3.84
C PHE A 117 10.52 5.64 -5.01
N HIS A 118 11.56 5.48 -5.84
CA HIS A 118 11.64 6.24 -7.09
C HIS A 118 10.49 5.87 -8.04
N GLU A 119 10.13 4.58 -8.18
CA GLU A 119 8.98 4.23 -9.02
C GLU A 119 7.64 4.76 -8.46
N VAL A 120 7.49 4.91 -7.14
CA VAL A 120 6.32 5.58 -6.55
C VAL A 120 6.32 7.07 -6.89
N VAL A 121 7.44 7.76 -6.69
CA VAL A 121 7.54 9.22 -6.85
C VAL A 121 7.50 9.63 -8.33
N ASP A 122 8.25 8.94 -9.18
CA ASP A 122 8.48 9.31 -10.57
C ASP A 122 7.38 8.78 -11.51
N GLU A 123 6.82 7.60 -11.21
CA GLU A 123 5.83 6.93 -12.07
C GLU A 123 4.46 6.74 -11.41
N GLY A 124 4.33 7.05 -10.12
CA GLY A 124 3.12 6.77 -9.35
C GLY A 124 2.83 5.28 -9.21
N ALA A 125 3.87 4.44 -9.06
CA ALA A 125 3.66 3.02 -8.81
C ALA A 125 2.84 2.79 -7.53
N VAL A 126 1.83 1.93 -7.61
CA VAL A 126 1.02 1.55 -6.43
C VAL A 126 1.55 0.25 -5.86
N LEU A 127 1.65 0.20 -4.53
CA LEU A 127 2.10 -0.96 -3.76
C LEU A 127 0.94 -1.50 -2.93
N ALA A 128 0.82 -2.82 -2.88
CA ALA A 128 -0.16 -3.53 -2.08
C ALA A 128 0.51 -4.47 -1.06
N SER A 129 -0.11 -4.63 0.10
CA SER A 129 0.20 -5.70 1.05
C SER A 129 -0.85 -6.81 0.92
N ILE A 130 -0.41 -8.03 0.62
CA ILE A 130 -1.25 -9.21 0.42
C ILE A 130 -0.87 -10.29 1.45
N THR A 131 -1.48 -10.20 2.63
CA THR A 131 -1.04 -10.97 3.79
C THR A 131 -1.99 -12.13 4.13
N SER A 132 -3.29 -11.83 4.24
CA SER A 132 -4.31 -12.74 4.76
C SER A 132 -4.53 -13.97 3.87
N GLU A 133 -4.77 -15.14 4.47
CA GLU A 133 -5.11 -16.37 3.75
C GLU A 133 -6.51 -16.87 4.18
N PRO A 134 -7.29 -17.54 3.29
CA PRO A 134 -8.65 -18.00 3.60
C PRO A 134 -8.77 -18.88 4.84
N ALA A 135 -7.69 -19.59 5.21
CA ALA A 135 -7.67 -20.55 6.32
C ALA A 135 -6.91 -20.04 7.55
N SER A 136 -6.51 -18.76 7.59
CA SER A 136 -5.82 -18.17 8.74
C SER A 136 -6.82 -17.81 9.82
N SER A 137 -6.76 -18.48 10.97
CA SER A 137 -7.48 -18.07 12.18
C SER A 137 -6.63 -17.07 12.99
N PHE A 138 -7.26 -16.26 13.85
CA PHE A 138 -6.54 -15.42 14.81
C PHE A 138 -5.62 -16.20 15.78
N ARG A 139 -5.72 -17.55 15.84
CA ARG A 139 -4.80 -18.41 16.62
C ARG A 139 -3.58 -18.86 15.80
N ASP A 140 -3.65 -18.76 14.48
CA ASP A 140 -2.65 -19.25 13.53
C ASP A 140 -2.02 -18.10 12.71
N VAL A 141 -2.04 -16.87 13.23
CA VAL A 141 -1.62 -15.64 12.50
C VAL A 141 -0.20 -15.74 11.96
N PHE A 142 0.67 -16.53 12.61
CA PHE A 142 2.06 -16.76 12.17
C PHE A 142 2.26 -18.02 11.32
N ARG A 143 1.21 -18.82 11.07
CA ARG A 143 1.25 -20.02 10.22
C ARG A 143 0.67 -19.72 8.85
N VAL A 144 1.40 -18.89 8.08
CA VAL A 144 1.13 -18.74 6.65
C VAL A 144 1.41 -20.06 5.92
N LYS A 145 0.47 -20.50 5.09
CA LYS A 145 0.61 -21.69 4.24
C LYS A 145 1.28 -21.34 2.92
N THR A 146 1.14 -20.09 2.45
CA THR A 146 1.86 -19.58 1.29
C THR A 146 3.35 -19.79 1.51
N GLN A 147 3.99 -20.51 0.61
CA GLN A 147 5.37 -20.93 0.74
C GLN A 147 6.20 -20.40 -0.42
N ILE A 148 7.43 -20.02 -0.09
CA ILE A 148 8.46 -19.71 -1.08
C ILE A 148 9.54 -20.77 -0.99
N VAL A 149 9.90 -21.36 -2.13
CA VAL A 149 10.89 -22.45 -2.23
C VAL A 149 11.89 -22.11 -3.32
N GLN A 150 13.13 -22.54 -3.16
CA GLN A 150 14.16 -22.36 -4.17
C GLN A 150 13.85 -23.26 -5.37
N ASP A 151 13.93 -22.68 -6.57
CA ASP A 151 13.82 -23.35 -7.87
C ASP A 151 15.08 -23.03 -8.70
N ASP A 152 15.30 -23.72 -9.81
CA ASP A 152 16.55 -23.62 -10.60
C ASP A 152 16.90 -22.18 -11.00
N ASP A 153 15.89 -21.37 -11.36
CA ASP A 153 16.05 -19.98 -11.81
C ASP A 153 15.64 -18.93 -10.75
N GLY A 154 15.47 -19.33 -9.48
CA GLY A 154 15.16 -18.40 -8.39
C GLY A 154 14.23 -18.97 -7.32
N TYR A 155 13.03 -18.41 -7.22
CA TYR A 155 12.06 -18.78 -6.18
C TYR A 155 10.67 -19.01 -6.74
N ARG A 156 10.03 -20.08 -6.30
CA ARG A 156 8.62 -20.36 -6.57
C ARG A 156 7.78 -20.02 -5.35
N LEU A 157 6.86 -19.08 -5.53
CA LEU A 157 5.83 -18.72 -4.54
C LEU A 157 4.54 -19.49 -4.84
N ASN A 158 4.02 -20.23 -3.87
CA ASN A 158 2.76 -20.99 -4.03
C ASN A 158 1.88 -20.83 -2.78
N GLY A 159 0.65 -20.34 -2.98
CA GLY A 159 -0.36 -20.20 -1.94
C GLY A 159 -1.59 -19.46 -2.44
N THR A 160 -2.54 -19.22 -1.54
CA THR A 160 -3.76 -18.44 -1.81
C THR A 160 -3.89 -17.35 -0.76
N LYS A 161 -3.96 -16.09 -1.21
CA LYS A 161 -4.25 -14.93 -0.39
C LYS A 161 -5.71 -14.49 -0.58
N ALA A 162 -6.28 -13.84 0.43
CA ALA A 162 -7.64 -13.32 0.43
C ALA A 162 -7.66 -11.87 0.94
N TRP A 163 -8.74 -11.15 0.64
CA TRP A 163 -8.94 -9.76 1.09
C TRP A 163 -7.82 -8.81 0.65
N CYS A 164 -7.33 -9.04 -0.57
CA CYS A 164 -6.19 -8.34 -1.15
C CYS A 164 -6.65 -7.05 -1.82
N SER A 165 -7.01 -6.03 -1.03
CA SER A 165 -7.24 -4.68 -1.55
C SER A 165 -6.04 -4.24 -2.39
N LEU A 166 -6.29 -3.48 -3.46
CA LEU A 166 -5.30 -3.09 -4.49
C LEU A 166 -4.81 -4.22 -5.42
N SER A 167 -5.26 -5.47 -5.26
CA SER A 167 -4.78 -6.62 -6.06
C SER A 167 -4.94 -6.48 -7.58
N THR A 168 -5.86 -5.64 -8.04
CA THR A 168 -6.09 -5.40 -9.48
C THR A 168 -5.36 -4.16 -10.01
N ALA A 169 -4.73 -3.36 -9.14
CA ALA A 169 -4.18 -2.05 -9.49
C ALA A 169 -2.70 -1.86 -9.09
N ALA A 170 -2.19 -2.64 -8.15
CA ALA A 170 -0.81 -2.50 -7.68
C ALA A 170 0.20 -3.07 -8.68
N ARG A 171 1.34 -2.38 -8.79
CA ARG A 171 2.51 -2.85 -9.53
C ARG A 171 3.34 -3.83 -8.70
N TYR A 172 3.46 -3.58 -7.40
CA TYR A 172 4.21 -4.44 -6.49
C TYR A 172 3.36 -4.97 -5.35
N TYR A 173 3.69 -6.20 -4.97
CA TYR A 173 3.00 -6.94 -3.92
C TYR A 173 4.00 -7.33 -2.84
N PHE A 174 3.75 -6.86 -1.63
CA PHE A 174 4.41 -7.35 -0.45
C PHE A 174 3.58 -8.50 0.14
N THR A 175 4.22 -9.65 0.40
CA THR A 175 3.55 -10.84 0.95
C THR A 175 4.38 -11.50 2.04
N TRP A 176 3.71 -12.01 3.07
CA TRP A 176 4.29 -12.93 4.02
C TRP A 176 4.18 -14.36 3.52
N SER A 177 5.33 -15.04 3.51
CA SER A 177 5.43 -16.42 3.04
C SER A 177 6.33 -17.23 3.95
N ARG A 178 6.00 -18.50 4.12
CA ARG A 178 6.80 -19.47 4.84
C ARG A 178 8.03 -19.81 4.00
N LEU A 179 9.21 -19.66 4.60
CA LEU A 179 10.47 -20.10 4.03
C LEU A 179 10.84 -21.47 4.66
N PRO A 180 10.69 -22.59 3.96
CA PRO A 180 11.02 -23.90 4.49
C PRO A 180 12.55 -24.05 4.51
N VAL A 181 13.13 -23.85 5.69
CA VAL A 181 14.55 -24.10 5.96
C VAL A 181 14.78 -25.52 6.48
N LYS A 182 15.96 -26.06 6.24
CA LYS A 182 16.48 -27.27 6.91
C LYS A 182 17.11 -26.87 8.26
N CYS A 183 17.44 -27.84 9.10
CA CYS A 183 18.09 -27.58 10.40
C CYS A 183 19.47 -26.89 10.25
N ASP A 184 20.12 -27.07 9.10
CA ASP A 184 21.40 -26.43 8.75
C ASP A 184 21.24 -24.99 8.18
N GLY A 185 20.01 -24.45 8.15
CA GLY A 185 19.71 -23.12 7.62
C GLY A 185 19.58 -23.05 6.09
N SER A 186 19.91 -24.12 5.35
CA SER A 186 19.74 -24.15 3.90
C SER A 186 18.27 -24.22 3.50
N LEU A 187 17.92 -23.65 2.35
CA LEU A 187 16.57 -23.72 1.81
C LEU A 187 16.25 -25.16 1.36
N ARG A 188 15.00 -25.58 1.58
CA ARG A 188 14.52 -26.83 1.00
C ARG A 188 14.28 -26.62 -0.51
N PRO A 189 14.90 -27.43 -1.38
CA PRO A 189 14.61 -27.36 -2.81
C PRO A 189 13.17 -27.79 -3.09
N THR A 190 12.62 -27.31 -4.22
CA THR A 190 11.38 -27.81 -4.78
C THR A 190 11.44 -29.33 -4.97
N ARG A 191 10.51 -30.08 -4.36
CA ARG A 191 10.19 -31.41 -4.89
C ARG A 191 9.33 -31.14 -6.13
N HIS A 192 9.84 -31.45 -7.31
CA HIS A 192 8.98 -31.68 -8.46
C HIS A 192 8.03 -32.81 -8.06
N ARG A 193 6.77 -32.47 -7.76
CA ARG A 193 5.70 -33.45 -7.90
C ARG A 193 5.38 -33.40 -9.37
N ASP A 194 5.85 -34.39 -10.11
CA ASP A 194 5.30 -34.71 -11.41
C ASP A 194 3.81 -34.97 -11.19
N THR A 195 2.98 -33.97 -11.44
CA THR A 195 1.56 -34.17 -11.67
C THR A 195 1.44 -34.54 -13.13
N GLY A 196 1.61 -35.83 -13.41
CA GLY A 196 1.12 -36.46 -14.64
C GLY A 196 -0.40 -36.46 -14.70
#